data_AF-A0A7J2LL86-F1
#
_entry.id   AF-A0A7J2LL86-F1
#
_cell.length_a   1.000
_cell.length_b   1.000
_cell.length_c   1.000
_cell.angle_alpha   90.00
_cell.angle_beta   90.00
_cell.angle_gamma   90.00
#
_symmetry.space_group_name_H-M   'P 1'
#
loop_
_entity.id
_entity.type
_entity.pdbx_description
1 polymer ?
#
loop_
_entity_poly.entity_id
_entity_poly.type
_entity_poly.pdbx_seq_one_letter_code
_entity_poly.pdbx_strand_id
1 'polypeptide(L)'
;MRKSWASKRGEGTTSKSYQNPQSILVGVRTRILVLKHLLILLTTLTAGFLGSMLGVGGGFLMIPIFVLLLKIPMHEAVALSLVAISGTAISSSTIYISRRLVDFKTGVILESVTILGAIIGPNIALKLKAETLELIFGLVLLYVTYRMWIKQENEKRDEIAGRVGRLK
;
A
#
# COMPACT_ATOMS: atom_id res chain seq x y z
N MET A 1 -50.08 53.11 23.32
CA MET A 1 -48.94 52.41 23.98
C MET A 1 -48.95 50.95 23.52
N ARG A 2 -48.19 50.60 22.46
CA ARG A 2 -46.83 50.04 22.44
C ARG A 2 -46.78 48.50 22.64
N LYS A 3 -46.39 47.83 21.53
CA LYS A 3 -45.63 46.56 21.39
C LYS A 3 -46.41 45.23 21.29
N SER A 4 -46.55 44.75 20.05
CA SER A 4 -46.37 43.32 19.72
C SER A 4 -45.93 43.16 18.25
N TRP A 5 -44.77 43.75 17.93
CA TRP A 5 -44.09 43.63 16.62
C TRP A 5 -42.94 42.61 16.67
N ALA A 6 -43.04 41.57 17.50
CA ALA A 6 -41.90 40.76 17.91
C ALA A 6 -42.07 39.23 17.77
N SER A 7 -42.76 38.73 16.74
CA SER A 7 -42.65 37.29 16.39
C SER A 7 -42.41 37.00 14.90
N LYS A 8 -42.13 38.03 14.10
CA LYS A 8 -41.59 37.88 12.74
C LYS A 8 -40.12 38.27 12.72
N ARG A 9 -39.23 37.34 13.05
CA ARG A 9 -37.85 37.17 12.54
C ARG A 9 -37.06 36.20 13.44
N GLY A 10 -36.36 35.27 12.82
CA GLY A 10 -35.60 34.19 13.47
C GLY A 10 -35.95 32.84 12.83
N GLU A 11 -35.72 32.70 11.51
CA GLU A 11 -34.69 31.77 10.99
C GLU A 11 -35.26 30.34 10.85
N GLY A 12 -35.43 29.80 9.65
CA GLY A 12 -34.41 29.71 8.62
C GLY A 12 -33.83 28.30 8.64
N THR A 13 -34.26 27.49 7.66
CA THR A 13 -33.45 26.49 6.94
C THR A 13 -33.12 25.11 7.53
N THR A 14 -33.42 24.74 8.78
CA THR A 14 -32.87 23.46 9.31
C THR A 14 -33.76 22.21 9.19
N SER A 15 -35.07 22.33 9.02
CA SER A 15 -35.97 21.15 9.07
C SER A 15 -36.27 20.48 7.71
N LYS A 16 -35.90 21.08 6.57
CA LYS A 16 -36.19 20.51 5.24
C LYS A 16 -35.15 19.50 4.72
N SER A 17 -34.00 19.32 5.40
CA SER A 17 -32.91 18.47 4.91
C SER A 17 -33.13 16.96 5.13
N TYR A 18 -34.11 16.56 5.95
CA TYR A 18 -34.50 15.16 6.19
C TYR A 18 -35.67 14.67 5.32
N GLN A 19 -36.22 15.52 4.44
CA GLN A 19 -37.34 15.15 3.58
C GLN A 19 -36.93 14.59 2.21
N ASN A 20 -35.62 14.50 1.92
CA ASN A 20 -35.11 14.02 0.64
C ASN A 20 -34.53 12.59 0.80
N PRO A 21 -35.15 11.54 0.23
CA PRO A 21 -34.65 10.16 0.28
C PRO A 21 -33.20 10.01 -0.21
N GLN A 22 -32.75 10.93 -1.08
CA GLN A 22 -31.40 10.94 -1.63
C GLN A 22 -30.35 11.38 -0.59
N SER A 23 -30.66 12.24 0.40
CA SER A 23 -29.68 12.75 1.37
C SER A 23 -29.28 11.71 2.42
N ILE A 24 -30.22 10.84 2.83
CA ILE A 24 -29.98 9.74 3.78
C ILE A 24 -29.07 8.67 3.15
N LEU A 25 -29.29 8.36 1.86
CA LEU A 25 -28.46 7.42 1.11
C LEU A 25 -27.04 7.96 0.92
N VAL A 26 -26.86 9.26 0.68
CA VAL A 26 -25.53 9.89 0.60
C VAL A 26 -24.83 9.84 1.97
N GLY A 27 -25.54 10.09 3.08
CA GLY A 27 -24.98 10.01 4.43
C GLY A 27 -24.50 8.59 4.81
N VAL A 28 -25.31 7.56 4.52
CA VAL A 28 -24.95 6.16 4.78
C VAL A 28 -23.82 5.70 3.84
N ARG A 29 -23.88 6.05 2.56
CA ARG A 29 -22.82 5.71 1.58
C ARG A 29 -21.50 6.36 1.96
N THR A 30 -21.51 7.62 2.40
CA THR A 30 -20.29 8.32 2.84
C THR A 30 -19.69 7.67 4.07
N ARG A 31 -20.51 7.27 5.05
CA ARG A 31 -20.04 6.55 6.25
C ARG A 31 -19.41 5.20 5.91
N ILE A 32 -20.04 4.41 5.03
CA ILE A 32 -19.51 3.11 4.59
C ILE A 32 -18.19 3.29 3.83
N LEU A 33 -18.09 4.31 2.98
CA LEU A 33 -16.85 4.62 2.26
C LEU A 33 -15.74 5.03 3.25
N VAL A 34 -16.02 5.90 4.22
CA VAL A 34 -15.03 6.33 5.22
C VAL A 34 -14.53 5.12 6.04
N LEU A 35 -15.42 4.23 6.47
CA LEU A 35 -15.04 3.00 7.18
C LEU A 35 -14.16 2.08 6.33
N LYS A 36 -14.48 1.91 5.05
CA LYS A 36 -13.64 1.12 4.12
C LYS A 36 -12.23 1.72 3.97
N HIS A 37 -12.11 3.03 3.79
CA HIS A 37 -10.81 3.69 3.68
C HIS A 37 -10.00 3.59 4.99
N LEU A 38 -10.67 3.66 6.15
CA LEU A 38 -10.03 3.47 7.45
C LEU A 38 -9.47 2.05 7.60
N LEU A 39 -10.23 1.03 7.19
CA LEU A 39 -9.78 -0.37 7.21
C LEU A 39 -8.60 -0.62 6.27
N ILE A 40 -8.64 -0.04 5.07
CA ILE A 40 -7.54 -0.07 4.11
C ILE A 40 -6.28 0.56 4.71
N LEU A 41 -6.41 1.73 5.34
CA LEU A 41 -5.29 2.42 5.96
C LEU A 41 -4.68 1.59 7.09
N LEU A 42 -5.51 0.98 7.94
CA LEU A 42 -5.05 0.14 9.04
C LEU A 42 -4.30 -1.12 8.55
N THR A 43 -4.87 -1.83 7.57
CA THR A 43 -4.25 -3.04 6.98
C THR A 43 -2.94 -2.71 6.26
N THR A 44 -2.87 -1.57 5.58
CA THR A 44 -1.65 -1.09 4.92
C THR A 44 -0.57 -0.70 5.94
N LEU A 45 -0.95 -0.10 7.07
CA LEU A 45 0.01 0.22 8.14
C LEU A 45 0.61 -1.03 8.75
N THR A 46 -0.22 -2.02 9.09
CA THR A 46 0.25 -3.26 9.72
C THR A 46 1.09 -4.09 8.76
N ALA A 47 0.65 -4.27 7.51
CA ALA A 47 1.42 -5.01 6.53
C ALA A 47 2.70 -4.28 6.11
N GLY A 48 2.71 -2.94 6.09
CA GLY A 48 3.90 -2.13 5.79
C GLY A 48 4.91 -2.22 6.92
N PHE A 49 4.44 -2.20 8.16
CA PHE A 49 5.27 -2.41 9.35
C PHE A 49 5.93 -3.79 9.33
N LEU A 50 5.15 -4.87 9.16
CA LEU A 50 5.66 -6.23 9.06
C LEU A 50 6.62 -6.39 7.87
N GLY A 51 6.28 -5.80 6.73
CA GLY A 51 7.10 -5.82 5.53
C GLY A 51 8.40 -5.04 5.62
N SER A 52 8.43 -3.96 6.41
CA SER A 52 9.63 -3.19 6.73
C SER A 52 10.57 -3.98 7.63
N MET A 53 10.04 -4.73 8.61
CA MET A 53 10.84 -5.64 9.44
C MET A 53 11.54 -6.73 8.61
N LEU A 54 10.90 -7.19 7.53
CA LEU A 54 11.49 -8.14 6.58
C LEU A 54 12.54 -7.50 5.64
N GLY A 55 12.69 -6.17 5.66
CA GLY A 55 13.67 -5.45 4.84
C GLY A 55 13.31 -5.30 3.36
N VAL A 56 12.12 -5.74 2.93
CA VAL A 56 11.67 -5.72 1.52
C VAL A 56 10.73 -4.53 1.23
N GLY A 57 10.33 -3.77 2.25
CA GLY A 57 9.44 -2.60 2.09
C GLY A 57 7.96 -2.94 1.93
N GLY A 58 7.54 -4.15 2.32
CA GLY A 58 6.13 -4.57 2.47
C GLY A 58 5.25 -4.63 1.22
N GLY A 59 5.74 -4.17 0.06
CA GLY A 59 4.95 -4.11 -1.17
C GLY A 59 4.42 -5.45 -1.67
N PHE A 60 5.22 -6.51 -1.56
CA PHE A 60 4.82 -7.86 -2.01
C PHE A 60 3.67 -8.44 -1.17
N LEU A 61 3.48 -7.97 0.07
CA LEU A 61 2.39 -8.38 0.96
C LEU A 61 1.12 -7.55 0.74
N MET A 62 1.24 -6.29 0.30
CA MET A 62 0.09 -5.38 0.15
C MET A 62 -0.93 -5.87 -0.86
N ILE A 63 -0.47 -6.25 -2.05
CA ILE A 63 -1.34 -6.69 -3.15
C ILE A 63 -2.17 -7.92 -2.75
N PRO A 64 -1.59 -9.03 -2.25
CA PRO A 64 -2.39 -10.20 -1.87
C PRO A 64 -3.31 -9.89 -0.68
N ILE A 65 -2.93 -9.00 0.25
CA ILE A 65 -3.81 -8.58 1.34
C ILE A 65 -5.02 -7.81 0.80
N PHE A 66 -4.83 -6.88 -0.14
CA PHE A 66 -5.94 -6.12 -0.72
C PHE A 66 -6.89 -6.99 -1.55
N VAL A 67 -6.35 -7.93 -2.32
CA VAL A 67 -7.14 -8.81 -3.17
C VAL A 67 -7.84 -9.91 -2.35
N LEU A 68 -7.12 -10.61 -1.47
CA LEU A 68 -7.67 -11.75 -0.73
C LEU A 68 -8.52 -11.31 0.48
N LEU A 69 -8.07 -10.29 1.22
CA LEU A 69 -8.70 -9.89 2.48
C LEU A 69 -9.79 -8.84 2.26
N LEU A 70 -9.55 -7.86 1.38
CA LEU A 70 -10.48 -6.76 1.13
C LEU A 70 -11.32 -6.94 -0.14
N LYS A 71 -11.04 -7.97 -0.97
CA LYS A 71 -11.75 -8.25 -2.24
C LYS A 71 -11.80 -7.02 -3.16
N ILE A 72 -10.73 -6.24 -3.17
CA ILE A 72 -10.57 -5.07 -4.05
C ILE A 72 -10.13 -5.58 -5.43
N PRO A 73 -10.68 -5.03 -6.54
CA PRO A 73 -10.25 -5.43 -7.88
C PRO A 73 -8.75 -5.18 -8.07
N MET A 74 -8.08 -6.09 -8.78
CA MET A 74 -6.62 -6.11 -8.92
C MET A 74 -6.02 -4.76 -9.37
N HIS A 75 -6.65 -4.08 -10.33
CA HIS A 75 -6.16 -2.77 -10.80
C HIS A 75 -6.15 -1.70 -9.70
N GLU A 76 -7.18 -1.66 -8.85
CA GLU A 76 -7.23 -0.72 -7.71
C GLU A 76 -6.24 -1.12 -6.61
N ALA A 77 -6.12 -2.43 -6.33
CA ALA A 77 -5.18 -2.95 -5.35
C ALA A 77 -3.72 -2.60 -5.71
N VAL A 78 -3.35 -2.72 -6.99
CA VAL A 78 -2.02 -2.33 -7.48
C VAL A 78 -1.77 -0.84 -7.29
N ALA A 79 -2.72 0.02 -7.68
CA ALA A 79 -2.58 1.46 -7.51
C ALA A 79 -2.42 1.87 -6.03
N LEU A 80 -3.25 1.29 -5.16
CA LEU A 80 -3.19 1.52 -3.72
C LEU A 80 -1.86 1.06 -3.11
N SER A 81 -1.35 -0.09 -3.54
CA SER A 81 -0.07 -0.62 -3.07
C SER A 81 1.11 0.27 -3.45
N LEU A 82 1.10 0.87 -4.64
CA LEU A 82 2.16 1.79 -5.09
C LEU A 82 2.24 3.04 -4.20
N VAL A 83 1.08 3.60 -3.83
CA VAL A 83 1.01 4.73 -2.90
C VAL A 83 1.59 4.35 -1.54
N ALA A 84 1.20 3.18 -1.02
CA ALA A 84 1.69 2.67 0.26
C ALA A 84 3.22 2.44 0.25
N ILE A 85 3.72 1.74 -0.77
CA ILE A 85 5.14 1.41 -0.94
C ILE A 85 5.96 2.69 -1.03
N SER A 86 5.50 3.69 -1.80
CA SER A 86 6.17 4.99 -1.93
C SER A 86 6.35 5.66 -0.56
N GLY A 87 5.31 5.65 0.28
CA GLY A 87 5.41 6.18 1.65
C GLY A 87 6.41 5.41 2.51
N THR A 88 6.39 4.08 2.46
CA THR A 88 7.35 3.26 3.22
C THR A 88 8.79 3.39 2.73
N ALA A 89 9.00 3.60 1.43
CA ALA A 89 10.31 3.81 0.82
C ALA A 89 10.92 5.15 1.27
N ILE A 90 10.13 6.22 1.26
CA ILE A 90 10.57 7.55 1.76
C ILE A 90 10.95 7.45 3.25
N SER A 91 10.11 6.78 4.05
CA SER A 91 10.33 6.62 5.48
C SER A 91 11.62 5.84 5.78
N SER A 92 11.81 4.69 5.14
CA SER A 92 13.00 3.85 5.32
C SER A 92 14.28 4.50 4.79
N SER A 93 14.22 5.12 3.60
CA SER A 93 15.33 5.85 3.00
C SER A 93 15.85 6.96 3.91
N THR A 94 14.96 7.75 4.51
CA THR A 94 15.34 8.82 5.46
C THR A 94 16.19 8.29 6.61
N ILE A 95 15.81 7.13 7.17
CA ILE A 95 16.54 6.49 8.28
C ILE A 95 17.91 5.99 7.81
N TYR A 96 18.00 5.38 6.62
CA TYR A 96 19.26 4.87 6.09
C TYR A 96 20.25 5.99 5.72
N ILE A 97 19.76 7.08 5.16
CA ILE A 97 20.56 8.28 4.86
C ILE A 97 21.13 8.86 6.16
N SER A 98 20.29 9.00 7.21
CA SER A 98 20.72 9.51 8.51
C SER A 98 21.82 8.65 9.16
N ARG A 99 21.78 7.33 8.94
CA ARG A 99 22.79 6.39 9.44
C ARG A 99 24.05 6.30 8.56
N ARG A 100 24.16 7.07 7.48
CA ARG A 100 25.26 7.02 6.48
C ARG A 100 25.50 5.62 5.90
N LEU A 101 24.44 4.81 5.81
CA LEU A 101 24.49 3.45 5.25
C LEU A 101 24.23 3.42 3.74
N VAL A 102 24.07 4.58 3.10
CA VAL A 102 23.67 4.72 1.70
C VAL A 102 24.88 5.02 0.83
N ASP A 103 25.17 4.12 -0.11
CA ASP A 103 26.04 4.41 -1.23
C ASP A 103 25.24 5.14 -2.33
N PHE A 104 25.44 6.46 -2.42
CA PHE A 104 24.76 7.31 -3.39
C PHE A 104 25.07 6.92 -4.84
N LYS A 105 26.25 6.34 -5.13
CA LYS A 105 26.61 5.96 -6.49
C LYS A 105 25.74 4.81 -6.98
N THR A 106 25.57 3.78 -6.16
CA THR A 106 24.69 2.65 -6.47
C THR A 106 23.21 3.06 -6.40
N GLY A 107 22.85 3.95 -5.46
CA GLY A 107 21.50 4.48 -5.33
C GLY A 107 21.01 5.21 -6.59
N VAL A 108 21.83 6.09 -7.17
CA VAL A 108 21.47 6.83 -8.39
C VAL A 108 21.27 5.91 -9.59
N ILE A 109 22.11 4.87 -9.74
CA ILE A 109 21.97 3.90 -10.83
C ILE A 109 20.67 3.11 -10.67
N LEU A 110 20.36 2.65 -9.44
CA LEU A 110 19.16 1.89 -9.14
C LEU A 110 17.88 2.72 -9.34
N GLU A 111 17.87 3.96 -8.85
CA GLU A 111 16.76 4.90 -9.03
C GLU A 111 16.51 5.20 -10.51
N SER A 112 17.56 5.42 -11.31
CA SER A 112 17.43 5.70 -12.74
C SER A 112 16.73 4.57 -13.49
N VAL A 113 17.10 3.31 -13.20
CA VAL A 113 16.44 2.13 -13.78
C VAL A 113 15.00 1.99 -13.26
N THR A 114 14.78 2.30 -11.98
CA THR A 114 13.46 2.24 -11.35
C THR A 114 12.49 3.24 -11.97
N ILE A 115 12.93 4.47 -12.24
CA ILE A 115 12.10 5.50 -12.90
C ILE A 115 11.68 5.04 -14.30
N LEU A 116 12.60 4.49 -15.10
CA LEU A 116 12.28 3.96 -16.42
C LEU A 116 11.26 2.81 -16.33
N GLY A 117 11.45 1.90 -15.38
CA GLY A 117 10.50 0.82 -15.10
C GLY A 117 9.13 1.33 -14.65
N ALA A 118 9.08 2.35 -13.80
CA ALA A 118 7.86 2.95 -13.27
C ALA A 118 7.05 3.70 -14.34
N ILE A 119 7.70 4.23 -15.38
CA ILE A 119 7.01 4.87 -16.52
C ILE A 119 6.43 3.80 -17.47
N ILE A 120 7.23 2.78 -17.80
CA ILE A 120 6.85 1.78 -18.82
C ILE A 120 5.89 0.72 -18.23
N GLY A 121 6.11 0.30 -16.99
CA GLY A 121 5.38 -0.80 -16.35
C GLY A 121 3.86 -0.59 -16.31
N PRO A 122 3.34 0.53 -15.78
CA PRO A 122 1.90 0.79 -15.70
C PRO A 122 1.24 0.82 -17.07
N ASN A 123 1.91 1.35 -18.10
CA ASN A 123 1.39 1.38 -19.47
C ASN A 123 1.12 -0.01 -20.05
N ILE A 124 1.91 -1.00 -19.65
CA ILE A 124 1.71 -2.41 -20.02
C ILE A 124 0.64 -3.03 -19.12
N ALA A 125 0.72 -2.81 -17.80
CA ALA A 125 -0.20 -3.39 -16.82
C ALA A 125 -1.67 -2.96 -17.04
N LEU A 126 -1.90 -1.71 -17.43
CA LEU A 126 -3.25 -1.19 -17.70
C LEU A 126 -3.89 -1.78 -18.96
N LYS A 127 -3.10 -2.34 -19.89
CA LYS A 127 -3.61 -3.01 -21.09
C LYS A 127 -3.97 -4.48 -20.85
N LEU A 128 -3.53 -5.05 -19.73
CA LEU A 128 -3.79 -6.43 -19.37
C LEU A 128 -5.11 -6.57 -18.62
N LYS A 129 -5.79 -7.70 -18.83
CA LYS A 129 -6.97 -8.09 -18.03
C LYS A 129 -6.54 -8.40 -16.60
N ALA A 130 -7.44 -8.15 -15.64
CA ALA A 130 -7.20 -8.40 -14.22
C ALA A 130 -6.75 -9.84 -13.95
N GLU A 131 -7.38 -10.82 -14.59
CA GLU A 131 -7.06 -12.26 -14.50
C GLU A 131 -5.60 -12.55 -14.90
N THR A 132 -5.13 -11.94 -16.00
CA THR A 132 -3.75 -12.11 -16.46
C THR A 132 -2.77 -11.48 -15.50
N LEU A 133 -3.12 -10.33 -14.93
CA LEU A 133 -2.29 -9.62 -13.96
C LEU A 133 -2.17 -10.40 -12.65
N GLU A 134 -3.26 -11.01 -12.18
CA GLU A 134 -3.28 -11.90 -11.02
C GLU A 134 -2.40 -13.14 -11.25
N LEU A 135 -2.49 -13.76 -12.43
CA LEU A 135 -1.69 -14.93 -12.77
C LEU A 135 -0.19 -14.59 -12.86
N ILE A 136 0.17 -13.48 -13.50
CA ILE A 136 1.57 -13.00 -13.55
C ILE A 136 2.08 -12.72 -12.13
N PHE A 137 1.29 -12.02 -11.31
CA PHE A 137 1.68 -11.71 -9.94
C PHE A 137 1.87 -12.99 -9.11
N GLY A 138 0.98 -13.97 -9.24
CA GLY A 138 1.10 -15.28 -8.59
C GLY A 138 2.36 -16.04 -9.02
N LEU A 139 2.70 -16.04 -10.31
CA LEU A 139 3.93 -16.63 -10.82
C LEU A 139 5.19 -15.94 -10.26
N VAL A 140 5.19 -14.61 -10.18
CA VAL A 140 6.28 -13.85 -9.57
C VAL A 140 6.44 -14.21 -8.10
N LEU A 141 5.34 -14.33 -7.34
CA LEU A 141 5.40 -14.75 -5.95
C LEU A 141 5.96 -16.18 -5.80
N LEU A 142 5.52 -17.13 -6.62
CA LEU A 142 6.08 -18.48 -6.63
C LEU A 142 7.59 -18.47 -6.91
N TYR A 143 8.02 -17.67 -7.89
CA TYR A 143 9.43 -17.49 -8.19
C TYR A 143 10.22 -16.91 -7.01
N VAL A 144 9.70 -15.89 -6.33
CA VAL A 144 10.32 -15.31 -5.13
C VAL A 144 10.44 -16.35 -4.03
N THR A 145 9.37 -17.09 -3.75
CA THR A 145 9.37 -18.18 -2.76
C THR A 145 10.43 -19.23 -3.11
N TYR A 146 10.50 -19.66 -4.37
CA TYR A 146 11.49 -20.62 -4.83
C TYR A 146 12.94 -20.09 -4.67
N ARG A 147 13.18 -18.84 -5.05
CA ARG A 147 14.50 -18.17 -4.89
C ARG A 147 14.92 -18.08 -3.43
N MET A 148 14.00 -17.76 -2.53
CA MET A 148 14.28 -17.68 -1.09
C MET A 148 14.63 -19.05 -0.51
N TRP A 149 13.91 -20.10 -0.92
CA TRP A 149 14.18 -21.47 -0.49
C TRP A 149 15.61 -21.91 -0.85
N ILE A 150 16.05 -21.66 -2.08
CA ILE A 150 17.40 -22.02 -2.52
C ILE A 150 18.47 -21.22 -1.79
N LYS A 151 18.26 -19.91 -1.61
CA LYS A 151 19.23 -19.06 -0.91
C LYS A 151 19.48 -19.56 0.52
N GLN A 152 18.43 -20.01 1.21
CA GLN A 152 18.52 -20.52 2.58
C GLN A 152 19.42 -21.76 2.69
N GLU A 153 19.44 -22.63 1.68
CA GLU A 153 20.32 -23.82 1.69
C GLU A 153 21.79 -23.42 1.49
N ASN A 154 22.06 -22.47 0.60
CA ASN A 154 23.42 -22.00 0.34
C ASN A 154 24.03 -21.27 1.53
N GLU A 155 23.25 -20.42 2.19
CA GLU A 155 23.72 -19.62 3.34
C GLU A 155 24.07 -20.52 4.55
N LYS A 156 23.30 -21.59 4.77
CA LYS A 156 23.62 -22.63 5.77
C LYS A 156 24.89 -23.42 5.41
N ARG A 157 25.10 -23.72 4.13
CA ARG A 157 26.30 -24.45 3.66
C ARG A 157 27.57 -23.61 3.88
N ASP A 158 27.52 -22.32 3.57
CA ASP A 158 28.65 -21.40 3.73
C ASP A 158 29.00 -21.19 5.22
N GLU A 159 27.99 -21.13 6.10
CA GLU A 159 28.19 -21.05 7.55
C GLU A 159 28.90 -22.30 8.10
N ILE A 160 28.50 -23.50 7.65
CA ILE A 160 29.13 -24.76 8.05
C ILE A 160 30.57 -24.83 7.52
N ALA A 161 30.80 -24.48 6.26
CA ALA A 161 32.13 -24.46 5.65
C ALA A 161 33.08 -23.47 6.37
N GLY A 162 32.59 -22.27 6.72
CA GLY A 162 33.35 -21.27 7.47
C GLY A 162 33.64 -21.64 8.93
N ARG A 163 32.82 -22.52 9.55
CA ARG A 163 33.12 -23.08 10.88
C ARG A 163 34.17 -24.19 10.82
N VAL A 164 34.11 -25.06 9.81
CA VAL A 164 35.09 -26.14 9.61
C VAL A 164 36.48 -25.56 9.26
N GLY A 165 36.54 -24.50 8.46
CA GLY A 165 37.79 -23.83 8.12
C GLY A 165 38.48 -23.09 9.28
N ARG A 166 37.76 -22.79 10.37
CA ARG A 166 38.31 -22.12 11.58
C ARG A 166 38.80 -23.10 12.65
N LEU A 167 38.62 -24.40 12.46
CA LEU A 167 39.03 -25.47 13.39
C LEU A 167 40.30 -26.20 12.93
N LYS A 168 40.87 -25.82 11.79
CA LYS A 168 42.20 -26.23 11.30
C LYS A 168 43.18 -25.07 11.49
#